data_AF-A0A7C1BDN6-F1
#
_entry.id   AF-A0A7C1BDN6-F1
#
_cell.length_a   1.000
_cell.length_b   1.000
_cell.length_c   1.000
_cell.angle_alpha   90.00
_cell.angle_beta   90.00
_cell.angle_gamma   90.00
#
_symmetry.space_group_name_H-M   'P 1'
#
loop_
_entity.id
_entity.type
_entity.pdbx_description
1 polymer ?
#
loop_
_entity_poly.entity_id
_entity_poly.type
_entity_poly.pdbx_seq_one_letter_code
_entity_poly.pdbx_strand_id
1 'polypeptide(L)'
;MREKGDLRQHEFKIEVSDANNAGIRPNGYVVLYYDTAKLNVVEYPKTFYFDGVEANGTFEIIKAIFIPGNLTSITVNIKLNTSISPNNLNLSIIVPNESADVDVGGPTCYNGLYSWNYTAINSSLGSLDILSRRYVWFKIRVNASEPIKLDPTESFVEIDYIPNVPKTLYTMDVIAEVNGTNIVSSNEYKSDEYDFVWNATIPTYAIPLWARFNFVLDVSANITGLAVSPGSLGNWTVVSDDPSLTPLTSVRWLLINNMKNSSNEAITALVPGENYVGIETNSQVGNYTIGELVYSVEVYVPYGEIKPFLLQNYPEVVAYNLTYKYEYDATNRSIIVGDPQAIDEGRYMNITAADLNPEEYAVDDAILSLFEKLGGDGWADPIDVDIAGTKISFVSLEGIPKAIKPIRVTLRVWRED
;
A
#
# COMPACT_ATOMS: atom_id res chain seq x y z
N MET A 1 29.52 -28.60 4.04
CA MET A 1 29.52 -27.19 3.63
C MET A 1 29.10 -27.14 2.16
N ARG A 2 27.85 -26.75 1.91
CA ARG A 2 27.34 -26.37 0.59
C ARG A 2 26.83 -24.94 0.75
N GLU A 3 27.38 -24.03 -0.03
CA GLU A 3 26.95 -22.64 -0.09
C GLU A 3 25.46 -22.60 -0.45
N LYS A 4 24.67 -21.93 0.40
CA LYS A 4 23.29 -21.55 0.08
C LYS A 4 23.37 -20.48 -1.00
N GLY A 5 22.84 -20.77 -2.18
CA GLY A 5 22.70 -19.81 -3.26
C GLY A 5 21.90 -18.60 -2.80
N ASP A 6 22.43 -17.42 -3.13
CA ASP A 6 21.80 -16.12 -2.89
C ASP A 6 20.54 -16.01 -3.76
N LEU A 7 19.36 -15.95 -3.14
CA LEU A 7 18.03 -15.95 -3.79
C LEU A 7 17.68 -14.61 -4.47
N ARG A 8 18.64 -13.68 -4.64
CA ARG A 8 18.37 -12.28 -4.97
C ARG A 8 18.25 -11.90 -6.44
N GLN A 9 18.39 -12.82 -7.40
CA GLN A 9 18.23 -12.48 -8.82
C GLN A 9 17.59 -13.61 -9.62
N HIS A 10 16.29 -13.51 -9.84
CA HIS A 10 15.64 -14.19 -10.95
C HIS A 10 15.02 -13.12 -11.87
N GLU A 11 15.53 -13.05 -13.09
CA GLU A 11 14.96 -12.24 -14.17
C GLU A 11 13.94 -13.11 -14.91
N PHE A 12 12.66 -12.73 -14.86
CA PHE A 12 11.60 -13.39 -15.62
C PHE A 12 11.22 -12.51 -16.82
N LYS A 13 11.47 -13.03 -18.03
CA LYS A 13 11.08 -12.38 -19.28
C LYS A 13 9.81 -13.06 -19.82
N ILE A 14 8.72 -12.30 -19.93
CA ILE A 14 7.48 -12.77 -20.57
C ILE A 14 7.33 -11.99 -21.88
N GLU A 15 7.34 -12.71 -23.01
CA GLU A 15 7.08 -12.14 -24.33
C GLU A 15 5.65 -12.51 -24.77
N VAL A 16 4.82 -11.50 -25.01
CA VAL A 16 3.49 -11.67 -25.61
C VAL A 16 3.60 -11.27 -27.08
N SER A 17 3.25 -12.18 -27.99
CA SER A 17 3.17 -11.93 -29.43
C SER A 17 1.72 -11.72 -29.87
N ASP A 18 1.49 -10.72 -30.70
CA ASP A 18 0.22 -10.54 -31.44
C ASP A 18 0.51 -10.65 -32.95
N ALA A 19 -0.43 -11.25 -33.68
CA ALA A 19 -0.29 -11.70 -35.07
C ALA A 19 -0.56 -10.60 -36.13
N ASN A 20 -0.95 -9.39 -35.69
CA ASN A 20 -1.26 -8.29 -36.58
C ASN A 20 -0.21 -7.20 -36.41
N ASN A 21 0.46 -6.80 -37.49
CA ASN A 21 1.61 -5.86 -37.55
C ASN A 21 1.33 -4.40 -37.10
N ALA A 22 0.40 -4.19 -36.16
CA ALA A 22 0.27 -3.01 -35.32
C ALA A 22 -0.10 -3.52 -33.92
N GLY A 23 0.84 -3.47 -32.98
CA GLY A 23 0.68 -4.10 -31.67
C GLY A 23 1.08 -3.17 -30.53
N ILE A 24 0.12 -2.87 -29.64
CA ILE A 24 0.43 -2.40 -28.29
C ILE A 24 1.03 -3.59 -27.55
N ARG A 25 2.22 -3.43 -26.98
CA ARG A 25 2.82 -4.45 -26.12
C ARG A 25 2.51 -4.09 -24.66
N PRO A 26 1.44 -4.62 -24.06
CA PRO A 26 1.08 -4.27 -22.70
C PRO A 26 2.20 -4.71 -21.75
N ASN A 27 2.55 -3.85 -20.80
CA ASN A 27 3.39 -4.25 -19.68
C ASN A 27 2.62 -5.26 -18.81
N GLY A 28 2.88 -6.56 -19.01
CA GLY A 28 2.32 -7.63 -18.18
C GLY A 28 2.70 -7.46 -16.71
N TYR A 29 1.82 -7.90 -15.80
CA TYR A 29 2.11 -7.90 -14.37
C TYR A 29 2.57 -9.31 -13.95
N VAL A 30 3.53 -9.36 -13.04
CA VAL A 30 3.98 -10.59 -12.38
C VAL A 30 3.82 -10.36 -10.89
N VAL A 31 3.07 -11.23 -10.21
CA VAL A 31 3.00 -11.25 -8.75
C VAL A 31 4.08 -12.20 -8.26
N LEU A 32 5.00 -11.70 -7.45
CA LEU A 32 6.06 -12.49 -6.83
C LEU A 32 5.77 -12.59 -5.34
N TYR A 33 5.59 -13.80 -4.84
CA TYR A 33 5.50 -14.08 -3.41
C TYR A 33 6.88 -14.44 -2.89
N TYR A 34 7.30 -13.80 -1.81
CA TYR A 34 8.59 -14.05 -1.18
C TYR A 34 8.51 -13.80 0.33
N ASP A 35 9.23 -14.62 1.09
CA ASP A 35 9.38 -14.41 2.53
C ASP A 35 10.55 -13.45 2.79
N THR A 36 10.35 -12.52 3.72
CA THR A 36 11.33 -11.48 4.06
C THR A 36 11.42 -11.29 5.57
N ALA A 37 12.64 -11.07 6.07
CA ALA A 37 12.87 -10.71 7.47
C ALA A 37 12.77 -9.19 7.73
N LYS A 38 12.44 -8.39 6.70
CA LYS A 38 12.26 -6.95 6.84
C LYS A 38 10.83 -6.63 7.26
N LEU A 39 10.69 -5.80 8.30
CA LEU A 39 9.39 -5.32 8.81
C LEU A 39 8.66 -4.39 7.83
N ASN A 40 9.39 -3.68 6.97
CA ASN A 40 8.81 -2.84 5.93
C ASN A 40 9.40 -3.23 4.57
N VAL A 41 8.55 -3.65 3.65
CA VAL A 41 8.93 -4.02 2.27
C VAL A 41 8.18 -3.26 1.19
N VAL A 42 7.08 -2.63 1.56
CA VAL A 42 6.31 -1.80 0.66
C VAL A 42 7.17 -0.61 0.25
N GLU A 43 7.12 -0.24 -1.03
CA GLU A 43 7.69 1.00 -1.54
C GLU A 43 6.60 1.83 -2.16
N TYR A 44 6.58 3.11 -1.81
CA TYR A 44 5.63 4.07 -2.38
C TYR A 44 5.97 4.24 -3.88
N PRO A 45 5.06 3.91 -4.81
CA PRO A 45 5.38 3.91 -6.24
C PRO A 45 5.71 5.32 -6.70
N LYS A 46 6.85 5.48 -7.38
CA LYS A 46 7.32 6.77 -7.91
C LYS A 46 7.35 6.85 -9.43
N THR A 47 7.57 5.72 -10.10
CA THR A 47 7.79 5.68 -11.54
C THR A 47 6.75 4.81 -12.21
N PHE A 48 6.11 5.34 -13.26
CA PHE A 48 5.02 4.72 -13.99
C PHE A 48 5.35 4.69 -15.47
N TYR A 49 5.68 3.51 -16.01
CA TYR A 49 6.12 3.33 -17.39
C TYR A 49 4.96 3.30 -18.38
N PHE A 50 5.12 3.95 -19.53
CA PHE A 50 4.20 3.82 -20.66
C PHE A 50 4.34 2.46 -21.35
N ASP A 51 3.29 2.02 -22.02
CA ASP A 51 3.34 0.81 -22.84
C ASP A 51 4.13 1.06 -24.13
N GLY A 52 4.77 0.02 -24.66
CA GLY A 52 5.54 0.13 -25.90
C GLY A 52 4.61 0.29 -27.09
N VAL A 53 4.84 1.32 -27.90
CA VAL A 53 4.06 1.62 -29.10
C VAL A 53 4.97 1.61 -30.32
N GLU A 54 4.53 0.93 -31.38
CA GLU A 54 5.16 0.97 -32.70
C GLU A 54 4.10 1.37 -33.72
N ALA A 55 4.35 2.47 -34.44
CA ALA A 55 3.37 3.06 -35.35
C ALA A 55 4.04 3.58 -36.63
N ASN A 56 3.34 3.42 -37.75
CA ASN A 56 3.73 4.01 -39.05
C ASN A 56 3.19 5.44 -39.17
N GLY A 57 3.67 6.34 -38.30
CA GLY A 57 3.33 7.76 -38.32
C GLY A 57 2.79 8.28 -36.99
N THR A 58 1.76 9.13 -37.06
CA THR A 58 1.19 9.79 -35.87
C THR A 58 0.49 8.80 -34.96
N PHE A 59 0.75 8.89 -33.65
CA PHE A 59 0.06 8.10 -32.65
C PHE A 59 -0.27 8.92 -31.39
N GLU A 60 -1.21 8.40 -30.61
CA GLU A 60 -1.61 8.93 -29.33
C GLU A 60 -1.63 7.79 -28.31
N ILE A 61 -1.07 8.03 -27.14
CA ILE A 61 -1.12 7.11 -26.00
C ILE A 61 -1.64 7.86 -24.78
N ILE A 62 -2.52 7.21 -24.03
CA ILE A 62 -3.06 7.74 -22.78
C ILE A 62 -2.71 6.76 -21.66
N LYS A 63 -2.18 7.28 -20.56
CA LYS A 63 -1.90 6.49 -19.35
C LYS A 63 -2.55 7.11 -18.13
N ALA A 64 -3.44 6.37 -17.49
CA ALA A 64 -3.96 6.72 -16.16
C ALA A 64 -2.89 6.43 -15.10
N ILE A 65 -2.66 7.39 -14.21
CA ILE A 65 -1.75 7.27 -13.07
C ILE A 65 -2.49 7.76 -11.83
N PHE A 66 -2.43 6.97 -10.77
CA PHE A 66 -2.86 7.40 -9.46
C PHE A 66 -1.71 8.05 -8.70
N ILE A 67 -1.93 9.27 -8.20
CA ILE A 67 -0.96 9.98 -7.37
C ILE A 67 -1.36 9.80 -5.90
N PRO A 68 -0.64 8.99 -5.09
CA PRO A 68 -1.16 8.51 -3.81
C PRO A 68 -0.92 9.44 -2.62
N GLY A 69 -0.45 10.66 -2.85
CA GLY A 69 -0.16 11.61 -1.79
C GLY A 69 -0.13 13.04 -2.30
N ASN A 70 0.40 13.93 -1.48
CA ASN A 70 0.58 15.34 -1.84
C ASN A 70 1.80 15.47 -2.76
N LEU A 71 1.55 15.75 -4.03
CA LEU A 71 2.56 15.82 -5.07
C LEU A 71 3.54 16.95 -4.81
N THR A 72 4.83 16.63 -4.77
CA THR A 72 5.93 17.60 -4.58
C THR A 72 6.76 17.80 -5.84
N SER A 73 6.89 16.78 -6.68
CA SER A 73 7.59 16.84 -7.96
C SER A 73 6.93 15.96 -8.99
N ILE A 74 7.04 16.32 -10.27
CA ILE A 74 6.62 15.49 -11.39
C ILE A 74 7.54 15.72 -12.58
N THR A 75 7.90 14.63 -13.26
CA THR A 75 8.62 14.64 -14.52
C THR A 75 7.98 13.63 -15.45
N VAL A 76 7.77 14.00 -16.71
CA VAL A 76 7.33 13.09 -17.77
C VAL A 76 8.46 12.94 -18.77
N ASN A 77 8.90 11.71 -19.00
CA ASN A 77 9.95 11.36 -19.95
C ASN A 77 9.37 10.46 -21.04
N ILE A 78 9.69 10.77 -22.30
CA ILE A 78 9.33 9.97 -23.46
C ILE A 78 10.58 9.74 -24.28
N LYS A 79 10.88 8.47 -24.54
CA LYS A 79 11.99 8.06 -25.39
C LYS A 79 11.44 7.49 -26.69
N LEU A 80 11.94 8.06 -27.79
CA LEU A 80 11.63 7.61 -29.13
C LEU A 80 12.88 7.02 -29.78
N ASN A 81 12.70 5.97 -30.58
CA ASN A 81 13.80 5.36 -31.36
C ASN A 81 14.39 6.32 -32.40
N THR A 82 13.61 7.30 -32.84
CA THR A 82 13.99 8.30 -33.83
C THR A 82 13.76 9.69 -33.25
N SER A 83 14.76 10.57 -33.37
CA SER A 83 14.63 11.95 -32.94
C SER A 83 13.71 12.73 -33.90
N ILE A 84 12.59 13.21 -33.39
CA ILE A 84 11.67 14.15 -34.02
C ILE A 84 11.81 15.57 -33.47
N SER A 85 11.25 16.55 -34.16
CA SER A 85 11.15 17.92 -33.65
C SER A 85 10.33 17.95 -32.35
N PRO A 86 10.74 18.68 -31.29
CA PRO A 86 9.94 18.84 -30.07
C PRO A 86 8.52 19.37 -30.33
N ASN A 87 8.31 20.19 -31.38
CA ASN A 87 6.97 20.68 -31.75
C ASN A 87 6.03 19.58 -32.27
N ASN A 88 6.59 18.42 -32.61
CA ASN A 88 5.82 17.25 -33.03
C ASN A 88 5.47 16.33 -31.85
N LEU A 89 5.83 16.71 -30.61
CA LEU A 89 5.49 15.97 -29.42
C LEU A 89 4.73 16.88 -28.45
N ASN A 90 3.57 16.44 -28.00
CA ASN A 90 2.73 17.18 -27.07
C ASN A 90 2.35 16.29 -25.88
N LEU A 91 2.39 16.88 -24.68
CA LEU A 91 1.82 16.32 -23.47
C LEU A 91 0.56 17.11 -23.11
N SER A 92 -0.55 16.41 -22.99
CA SER A 92 -1.78 16.90 -22.40
C SER A 92 -2.08 16.13 -21.12
N ILE A 93 -2.53 16.83 -20.08
CA ILE A 93 -2.93 16.23 -18.81
C ILE A 93 -4.44 16.37 -18.66
N ILE A 94 -5.12 15.23 -18.50
CA ILE A 94 -6.56 15.19 -18.29
C ILE A 94 -6.80 14.96 -16.79
N VAL A 95 -7.51 15.90 -16.20
CA VAL A 95 -7.92 15.87 -14.79
C VAL A 95 -9.43 15.64 -14.77
N PRO A 96 -9.94 14.63 -14.04
CA PRO A 96 -11.38 14.35 -14.01
C PRO A 96 -12.19 15.58 -13.61
N ASN A 97 -13.30 15.78 -14.32
CA ASN A 97 -14.26 16.88 -14.17
C ASN A 97 -13.69 18.29 -14.40
N GLU A 98 -12.48 18.41 -14.94
CA GLU A 98 -12.03 19.65 -15.57
C GLU A 98 -12.52 19.68 -17.02
N SER A 99 -13.02 20.84 -17.46
CA SER A 99 -13.72 20.97 -18.76
C SER A 99 -12.82 20.82 -20.00
N ALA A 100 -11.50 20.72 -19.83
CA ALA A 100 -10.56 20.61 -20.94
C ALA A 100 -9.26 19.91 -20.53
N ASP A 101 -8.67 19.19 -21.49
CA ASP A 101 -7.29 18.71 -21.44
C ASP A 101 -6.34 19.90 -21.24
N VAL A 102 -5.45 19.83 -20.25
CA VAL A 102 -4.46 20.88 -20.01
C VAL A 102 -3.23 20.59 -20.88
N ASP A 103 -3.06 21.38 -21.93
CA ASP A 103 -1.89 21.32 -22.79
C ASP A 103 -0.65 21.87 -22.06
N VAL A 104 0.35 21.01 -21.83
CA VAL A 104 1.63 21.37 -21.21
C VAL A 104 2.62 21.93 -22.26
N GLY A 105 2.31 21.76 -23.54
CA GLY A 105 3.13 22.21 -24.66
C GLY A 105 4.28 21.25 -24.99
N GLY A 106 5.30 21.80 -25.66
CA GLY A 106 6.44 21.02 -26.16
C GLY A 106 7.47 20.66 -25.07
N PRO A 107 8.15 19.52 -25.21
CA PRO A 107 9.17 19.05 -24.27
C PRO A 107 10.51 19.78 -24.46
N THR A 108 11.36 19.66 -23.44
CA THR A 108 12.81 19.78 -23.65
C THR A 108 13.34 18.49 -24.27
N CYS A 109 14.31 18.56 -25.18
CA CYS A 109 14.84 17.37 -25.87
C CYS A 109 16.36 17.29 -25.74
N TYR A 110 16.85 16.13 -25.32
CA TYR A 110 18.27 15.78 -25.33
C TYR A 110 18.45 14.32 -25.74
N ASN A 111 19.18 14.07 -26.83
CA ASN A 111 19.49 12.72 -27.32
C ASN A 111 18.26 11.81 -27.52
N GLY A 112 17.19 12.34 -28.13
CA GLY A 112 15.94 11.61 -28.40
C GLY A 112 15.10 11.31 -27.15
N LEU A 113 15.52 11.78 -25.98
CA LEU A 113 14.72 11.79 -24.75
C LEU A 113 14.03 13.15 -24.63
N TYR A 114 12.71 13.11 -24.55
CA TYR A 114 11.84 14.27 -24.44
C TYR A 114 11.31 14.35 -23.01
N SER A 115 11.51 15.50 -22.36
CA SER A 115 11.19 15.67 -20.94
C SER A 115 10.35 16.92 -20.69
N TRP A 116 9.28 16.75 -19.92
CA TRP A 116 8.54 17.83 -19.27
C TRP A 116 8.83 17.75 -17.78
N ASN A 117 9.38 18.83 -17.24
CA ASN A 117 9.72 18.93 -15.84
C ASN A 117 8.60 19.57 -15.03
N TYR A 118 8.78 19.54 -13.70
CA TYR A 118 7.92 20.17 -12.72
C TYR A 118 7.48 21.58 -13.10
N THR A 119 8.41 22.45 -13.51
CA THR A 119 8.12 23.87 -13.77
C THR A 119 7.17 24.05 -14.95
N ALA A 120 7.38 23.31 -16.05
CA ALA A 120 6.52 23.38 -17.23
C ALA A 120 5.09 22.88 -16.91
N ILE A 121 5.01 21.75 -16.21
CA ILE A 121 3.72 21.14 -15.83
C ILE A 121 2.97 22.03 -14.84
N ASN A 122 3.62 22.49 -13.76
CA ASN A 122 2.99 23.34 -12.75
C ASN A 122 2.52 24.69 -13.33
N SER A 123 3.27 25.27 -14.27
CA SER A 123 2.87 26.54 -14.91
C SER A 123 1.61 26.38 -15.77
N SER A 124 1.45 25.22 -16.41
CA SER A 124 0.29 24.92 -17.27
C SER A 124 -0.97 24.62 -16.46
N LEU A 125 -0.80 23.94 -15.32
CA LEU A 125 -1.89 23.58 -14.40
C LEU A 125 -2.26 24.69 -13.41
N GLY A 126 -1.39 25.68 -13.19
CA GLY A 126 -1.54 26.72 -12.16
C GLY A 126 -1.21 26.24 -10.74
N SER A 127 -1.49 24.97 -10.41
CA SER A 127 -1.08 24.31 -9.17
C SER A 127 -1.06 22.80 -9.34
N LEU A 128 -0.02 22.13 -8.80
CA LEU A 128 0.04 20.66 -8.78
C LEU A 128 -0.86 20.00 -7.73
N ASP A 129 -1.41 20.74 -6.77
CA ASP A 129 -2.33 20.17 -5.77
C ASP A 129 -3.57 19.53 -6.42
N ILE A 130 -3.96 20.05 -7.60
CA ILE A 130 -5.09 19.52 -8.37
C ILE A 130 -4.87 18.09 -8.84
N LEU A 131 -3.61 17.63 -8.90
CA LEU A 131 -3.23 16.25 -9.26
C LEU A 131 -3.08 15.33 -8.03
N SER A 132 -3.00 15.90 -6.82
CA SER A 132 -2.70 15.13 -5.62
C SER A 132 -3.88 14.24 -5.21
N ARG A 133 -3.56 13.01 -4.80
CA ARG A 133 -4.50 12.03 -4.19
C ARG A 133 -5.64 11.61 -5.12
N ARG A 134 -5.39 11.57 -6.43
CA ARG A 134 -6.40 11.22 -7.45
C ARG A 134 -5.80 10.55 -8.68
N TYR A 135 -6.68 10.06 -9.55
CA TYR A 135 -6.31 9.63 -10.89
C TYR A 135 -6.16 10.82 -11.83
N VAL A 136 -5.11 10.76 -12.64
CA VAL A 136 -4.78 11.73 -13.67
C VAL A 136 -4.35 10.97 -14.92
N TRP A 137 -4.76 11.43 -16.09
CA TRP A 137 -4.41 10.80 -17.36
C TRP A 137 -3.37 11.64 -18.09
N PHE A 138 -2.27 10.99 -18.45
CA PHE A 138 -1.19 11.57 -19.23
C PHE A 138 -1.38 11.15 -20.67
N LYS A 139 -1.69 12.11 -21.52
CA LYS A 139 -1.94 11.93 -22.94
C LYS A 139 -0.76 12.46 -23.72
N ILE A 140 -0.08 11.57 -24.42
CA ILE A 140 1.07 11.90 -25.28
C ILE A 140 0.63 11.77 -26.72
N ARG A 141 0.78 12.85 -27.48
CA ARG A 141 0.56 12.86 -28.92
C ARG A 141 1.88 13.05 -29.64
N VAL A 142 2.17 12.14 -30.56
CA VAL A 142 3.39 12.12 -31.36
C VAL A 142 3.03 12.24 -32.83
N ASN A 143 3.49 13.31 -33.48
CA ASN A 143 3.26 13.57 -34.90
C ASN A 143 4.51 13.21 -35.72
N ALA A 144 4.56 11.99 -36.25
CA ALA A 144 5.68 11.54 -37.09
C ALA A 144 5.23 11.27 -38.53
N SER A 145 6.14 11.52 -39.48
CA SER A 145 5.97 11.17 -40.90
C SER A 145 6.59 9.83 -41.27
N GLU A 146 7.38 9.25 -40.36
CA GLU A 146 8.12 7.99 -40.53
C GLU A 146 7.74 7.01 -39.42
N PRO A 147 8.03 5.70 -39.58
CA PRO A 147 7.84 4.72 -38.53
C PRO A 147 8.54 5.13 -37.23
N ILE A 148 7.79 5.14 -36.14
CA ILE A 148 8.25 5.60 -34.84
C ILE A 148 7.91 4.57 -33.78
N LYS A 149 8.82 4.43 -32.81
CA LYS A 149 8.67 3.52 -31.68
C LYS A 149 8.95 4.23 -30.37
N LEU A 150 8.04 4.07 -29.42
CA LEU A 150 8.18 4.49 -28.04
C LEU A 150 8.85 3.37 -27.24
N ASP A 151 9.94 3.70 -26.54
CA ASP A 151 10.66 2.76 -25.68
C ASP A 151 9.98 2.69 -24.30
N PRO A 152 9.35 1.55 -23.93
CA PRO A 152 8.64 1.43 -22.66
C PRO A 152 9.57 1.44 -21.44
N THR A 153 10.88 1.26 -21.61
CA THR A 153 11.85 1.21 -20.49
C THR A 153 12.40 2.58 -20.11
N GLU A 154 12.37 3.54 -21.04
CA GLU A 154 12.83 4.92 -20.82
C GLU A 154 11.68 5.95 -20.92
N SER A 155 10.46 5.50 -21.21
CA SER A 155 9.26 6.35 -21.24
C SER A 155 8.43 6.15 -19.99
N PHE A 156 8.39 7.15 -19.13
CA PHE A 156 7.72 7.07 -17.83
C PHE A 156 7.26 8.43 -17.31
N VAL A 157 6.33 8.39 -16.36
CA VAL A 157 6.05 9.50 -15.46
C VAL A 157 6.71 9.19 -14.12
N GLU A 158 7.52 10.10 -13.63
CA GLU A 158 8.13 10.03 -12.30
C GLU A 158 7.51 11.11 -11.41
N ILE A 159 7.14 10.73 -10.19
CA ILE A 159 6.55 11.62 -9.20
C ILE A 159 7.27 11.48 -7.86
N ASP A 160 7.41 12.60 -7.16
CA ASP A 160 7.68 12.62 -5.73
C ASP A 160 6.46 13.18 -5.01
N TYR A 161 6.15 12.62 -3.85
CA TYR A 161 5.03 13.06 -3.03
C TYR A 161 5.26 12.74 -1.56
N ILE A 162 4.52 13.45 -0.71
CA ILE A 162 4.40 13.14 0.71
C ILE A 162 3.23 12.17 0.86
N PRO A 163 3.44 10.91 1.30
CA PRO A 163 2.35 9.96 1.48
C PRO A 163 1.44 10.38 2.64
N ASN A 164 0.15 10.00 2.56
CA ASN A 164 -0.82 10.28 3.64
C ASN A 164 -0.44 9.58 4.95
N VAL A 165 0.16 8.39 4.87
CA VAL A 165 0.63 7.64 6.03
C VAL A 165 2.15 7.53 5.97
N PRO A 166 2.89 8.20 6.86
CA PRO A 166 4.35 8.11 6.86
C PRO A 166 4.77 6.71 7.31
N LYS A 167 5.81 6.17 6.67
CA LYS A 167 6.50 4.98 7.19
C LYS A 167 7.38 5.38 8.34
N THR A 168 7.36 4.59 9.40
CA THR A 168 8.21 4.78 10.57
C THR A 168 9.02 3.52 10.84
N LEU A 169 10.05 3.62 11.69
CA LEU A 169 10.77 2.45 12.18
C LEU A 169 9.93 1.60 13.15
N TYR A 170 8.77 2.10 13.56
CA TYR A 170 7.87 1.53 14.55
C TYR A 170 6.61 0.93 13.93
N THR A 171 6.57 0.84 12.61
CA THR A 171 5.49 0.27 11.84
C THR A 171 5.98 -0.94 11.08
N MET A 172 5.09 -1.91 10.88
CA MET A 172 5.26 -3.01 9.96
C MET A 172 4.19 -2.89 8.86
N ASP A 173 4.50 -3.28 7.64
CA ASP A 173 3.52 -3.41 6.58
C ASP A 173 3.07 -4.86 6.40
N VAL A 174 1.78 -5.02 6.09
CA VAL A 174 1.17 -6.30 5.76
C VAL A 174 0.53 -6.18 4.40
N ILE A 175 0.81 -7.16 3.54
CA ILE A 175 0.25 -7.27 2.20
C ILE A 175 -0.65 -8.49 2.21
N ALA A 176 -1.96 -8.26 2.19
CA ALA A 176 -2.96 -9.30 2.03
C ALA A 176 -3.31 -9.44 0.55
N GLU A 177 -3.34 -10.68 0.04
CA GLU A 177 -3.81 -10.94 -1.31
C GLU A 177 -5.32 -10.73 -1.40
N VAL A 178 -5.74 -10.17 -2.52
CA VAL A 178 -7.13 -10.12 -2.94
C VAL A 178 -7.29 -10.97 -4.19
N ASN A 179 -8.22 -11.91 -4.18
CA ASN A 179 -8.53 -12.75 -5.34
C ASN A 179 -10.03 -13.01 -5.49
N GLY A 180 -10.39 -13.88 -6.44
CA GLY A 180 -11.78 -14.20 -6.77
C GLY A 180 -12.62 -14.74 -5.60
N THR A 181 -12.01 -15.24 -4.52
CA THR A 181 -12.73 -15.68 -3.32
C THR A 181 -13.26 -14.54 -2.45
N ASN A 182 -12.70 -13.33 -2.63
CA ASN A 182 -13.14 -12.13 -1.94
C ASN A 182 -14.31 -11.42 -2.66
N ILE A 183 -14.74 -11.94 -3.82
CA ILE A 183 -15.88 -11.42 -4.55
C ILE A 183 -17.15 -11.91 -3.86
N VAL A 184 -17.96 -10.97 -3.38
CA VAL A 184 -19.27 -11.25 -2.79
C VAL A 184 -20.34 -11.03 -3.85
N SER A 185 -21.34 -11.93 -3.92
CA SER A 185 -22.38 -11.80 -4.94
C SER A 185 -23.26 -10.57 -4.68
N SER A 186 -23.51 -9.77 -5.73
CA SER A 186 -24.47 -8.64 -5.67
C SER A 186 -25.90 -9.11 -5.34
N ASN A 187 -26.20 -10.39 -5.58
CA ASN A 187 -27.50 -11.02 -5.37
C ASN A 187 -27.81 -11.40 -3.90
N GLU A 188 -26.79 -11.61 -3.06
CA GLU A 188 -27.02 -11.84 -1.62
C GLU A 188 -27.36 -10.55 -0.87
N TYR A 189 -27.03 -9.39 -1.45
CA TYR A 189 -27.17 -8.09 -0.79
C TYR A 189 -27.57 -6.98 -1.76
N LYS A 190 -28.75 -7.09 -2.39
CA LYS A 190 -29.49 -6.02 -3.11
C LYS A 190 -28.64 -4.81 -3.58
N SER A 191 -27.63 -5.02 -4.41
CA SER A 191 -27.00 -3.92 -5.13
C SER A 191 -27.19 -4.17 -6.62
N ASP A 192 -28.38 -3.84 -7.13
CA ASP A 192 -28.69 -3.82 -8.57
C ASP A 192 -27.87 -2.74 -9.33
N GLU A 193 -26.81 -2.20 -8.72
CA GLU A 193 -26.05 -1.00 -9.13
C GLU A 193 -24.61 -1.32 -9.56
N TYR A 194 -24.06 -2.49 -9.19
CA TYR A 194 -22.68 -2.88 -9.56
C TYR A 194 -22.60 -4.35 -9.96
N ASP A 195 -21.84 -4.64 -11.01
CA ASP A 195 -21.68 -5.99 -11.56
C ASP A 195 -20.76 -6.86 -10.69
N PHE A 196 -19.81 -6.23 -9.99
CA PHE A 196 -18.85 -6.89 -9.12
C PHE A 196 -18.66 -6.12 -7.82
N VAL A 197 -18.76 -6.83 -6.69
CA VAL A 197 -18.45 -6.30 -5.37
C VAL A 197 -17.37 -7.15 -4.73
N TRP A 198 -16.26 -6.51 -4.42
CA TRP A 198 -15.21 -7.09 -3.61
C TRP A 198 -15.40 -6.70 -2.14
N ASN A 199 -15.06 -7.61 -1.23
CA ASN A 199 -14.94 -7.34 0.19
C ASN A 199 -13.52 -7.69 0.67
N ALA A 200 -12.86 -6.77 1.38
CA ALA A 200 -11.90 -7.22 2.38
C ALA A 200 -11.92 -6.42 3.66
N THR A 201 -11.44 -7.13 4.67
CA THR A 201 -11.36 -6.67 6.03
C THR A 201 -9.95 -6.25 6.34
N ILE A 202 -9.79 -5.01 6.79
CA ILE A 202 -8.56 -4.51 7.39
C ILE A 202 -8.73 -4.68 8.90
N PRO A 203 -7.76 -5.23 9.64
CA PRO A 203 -7.90 -5.35 11.08
C PRO A 203 -8.15 -3.99 11.75
N THR A 204 -8.98 -3.95 12.79
CA THR A 204 -9.46 -2.69 13.40
C THR A 204 -8.35 -1.84 14.01
N TYR A 205 -7.24 -2.45 14.39
CA TYR A 205 -6.04 -1.83 14.94
C TYR A 205 -5.01 -1.42 13.87
N ALA A 206 -5.23 -1.77 12.60
CA ALA A 206 -4.32 -1.46 11.51
C ALA A 206 -4.68 -0.13 10.83
N ILE A 207 -3.68 0.49 10.20
CA ILE A 207 -3.84 1.72 9.42
C ILE A 207 -3.84 1.34 7.93
N PRO A 208 -4.94 1.58 7.18
CA PRO A 208 -4.96 1.33 5.74
C PRO A 208 -3.90 2.18 5.03
N LEU A 209 -3.07 1.54 4.19
CA LEU A 209 -2.14 2.24 3.31
C LEU A 209 -2.75 2.40 1.92
N TRP A 210 -3.04 1.28 1.26
CA TRP A 210 -3.72 1.27 -0.03
C TRP A 210 -4.36 -0.07 -0.36
N ALA A 211 -5.26 -0.08 -1.33
CA ALA A 211 -5.73 -1.28 -2.01
C ALA A 211 -5.44 -1.13 -3.50
N ARG A 212 -4.73 -2.08 -4.10
CA ARG A 212 -4.46 -2.08 -5.54
C ARG A 212 -5.19 -3.24 -6.18
N PHE A 213 -5.91 -2.99 -7.24
CA PHE A 213 -6.63 -3.97 -8.02
C PHE A 213 -6.14 -3.94 -9.45
N ASN A 214 -6.09 -5.12 -10.06
CA ASN A 214 -5.93 -5.30 -11.48
C ASN A 214 -7.09 -6.15 -11.99
N PHE A 215 -8.03 -5.49 -12.63
CA PHE A 215 -9.20 -6.14 -13.22
C PHE A 215 -8.85 -6.57 -14.63
N VAL A 216 -8.92 -7.87 -14.89
CA VAL A 216 -8.76 -8.43 -16.24
C VAL A 216 -10.13 -8.50 -16.88
N LEU A 217 -10.27 -7.81 -18.01
CA LEU A 217 -11.54 -7.60 -18.69
C LEU A 217 -11.56 -8.34 -20.02
N ASP A 218 -12.74 -8.79 -20.44
CA ASP A 218 -12.92 -9.38 -21.77
C ASP A 218 -12.76 -8.32 -22.87
N VAL A 219 -12.41 -8.72 -24.09
CA VAL A 219 -11.90 -7.83 -25.18
C VAL A 219 -12.91 -6.78 -25.69
N SER A 220 -14.12 -6.75 -25.12
CA SER A 220 -15.21 -5.82 -25.43
C SER A 220 -15.78 -5.08 -24.21
N ALA A 221 -15.19 -5.32 -23.04
CA ALA A 221 -15.64 -4.79 -21.76
C ALA A 221 -15.12 -3.37 -21.53
N ASN A 222 -16.01 -2.51 -21.02
CA ASN A 222 -15.68 -1.17 -20.54
C ASN A 222 -16.10 -1.09 -19.07
N ILE A 223 -15.20 -0.57 -18.23
CA ILE A 223 -15.55 -0.13 -16.88
C ILE A 223 -16.21 1.24 -17.01
N THR A 224 -17.42 1.37 -16.50
CA THR A 224 -18.20 2.62 -16.52
C THR A 224 -18.14 3.36 -15.20
N GLY A 225 -17.82 2.66 -14.11
CA GLY A 225 -17.73 3.26 -12.78
C GLY A 225 -16.96 2.42 -11.77
N LEU A 226 -16.36 3.11 -10.80
CA LEU A 226 -15.77 2.53 -9.59
C LEU A 226 -16.36 3.25 -8.37
N ALA A 227 -16.85 2.47 -7.41
CA ALA A 227 -17.36 2.99 -6.14
C ALA A 227 -16.79 2.21 -4.95
N VAL A 228 -16.84 2.84 -3.79
CA VAL A 228 -16.38 2.27 -2.51
C VAL A 228 -17.44 2.44 -1.44
N SER A 229 -17.55 1.47 -0.53
CA SER A 229 -18.43 1.52 0.63
C SER A 229 -17.61 1.09 1.85
N PRO A 230 -16.84 2.00 2.49
CA PRO A 230 -16.01 1.68 3.64
C PRO A 230 -16.85 1.43 4.91
N GLY A 231 -16.46 0.45 5.72
CA GLY A 231 -17.01 0.16 7.04
C GLY A 231 -18.36 -0.56 7.06
N SER A 232 -19.15 -0.43 6.00
CA SER A 232 -20.42 -1.15 5.83
C SER A 232 -20.83 -1.18 4.37
N LEU A 233 -21.52 -2.23 3.94
CA LEU A 233 -22.07 -2.32 2.59
C LEU A 233 -23.32 -1.44 2.45
N GLY A 234 -23.41 -0.69 1.34
CA GLY A 234 -24.63 0.03 0.92
C GLY A 234 -24.53 1.57 0.90
N ASN A 235 -23.47 2.16 1.47
CA ASN A 235 -23.19 3.59 1.39
C ASN A 235 -22.12 3.86 0.32
N TRP A 236 -22.49 3.63 -0.94
CA TRP A 236 -21.57 3.76 -2.07
C TRP A 236 -21.17 5.21 -2.30
N THR A 237 -19.86 5.43 -2.30
CA THR A 237 -19.25 6.67 -2.75
C THR A 237 -18.54 6.40 -4.07
N VAL A 238 -18.95 7.11 -5.10
CA VAL A 238 -18.29 7.07 -6.39
C VAL A 238 -16.86 7.59 -6.26
N VAL A 239 -15.91 6.78 -6.74
CA VAL A 239 -14.50 7.15 -6.85
C VAL A 239 -14.22 7.77 -8.20
N SER A 240 -14.72 7.13 -9.27
CA SER A 240 -14.52 7.57 -10.64
C SER A 240 -15.70 7.18 -11.51
N ASP A 241 -16.18 8.16 -12.26
CA ASP A 241 -17.14 7.99 -13.36
C ASP A 241 -16.36 8.31 -14.64
N ASP A 242 -16.07 7.32 -15.48
CA ASP A 242 -15.55 7.62 -16.82
C ASP A 242 -16.30 6.76 -17.85
N PRO A 243 -17.14 7.39 -18.70
CA PRO A 243 -17.87 6.69 -19.73
C PRO A 243 -17.01 6.22 -20.92
N SER A 244 -15.68 6.38 -20.91
CA SER A 244 -14.89 6.22 -22.14
C SER A 244 -13.45 5.75 -21.99
N LEU A 245 -13.15 4.89 -21.01
CA LEU A 245 -11.94 4.08 -21.14
C LEU A 245 -12.15 3.13 -22.34
N THR A 246 -11.43 3.39 -23.44
CA THR A 246 -11.29 2.50 -24.61
C THR A 246 -11.10 1.06 -24.16
N PRO A 247 -11.49 0.01 -24.93
CA PRO A 247 -11.46 -1.37 -24.46
C PRO A 247 -10.05 -1.74 -23.96
N LEU A 248 -9.91 -1.74 -22.64
CA LEU A 248 -8.69 -2.07 -21.95
C LEU A 248 -8.82 -3.54 -21.56
N THR A 249 -7.90 -4.38 -22.02
CA THR A 249 -7.83 -5.80 -21.59
C THR A 249 -7.49 -5.94 -20.10
N SER A 250 -6.99 -4.87 -19.47
CA SER A 250 -6.83 -4.79 -18.02
C SER A 250 -6.90 -3.35 -17.52
N VAL A 251 -7.52 -3.14 -16.35
CA VAL A 251 -7.58 -1.82 -15.69
C VAL A 251 -7.03 -1.93 -14.27
N ARG A 252 -6.15 -0.99 -13.91
CA ARG A 252 -5.48 -0.96 -12.61
C ARG A 252 -6.01 0.19 -11.77
N TRP A 253 -6.42 -0.13 -10.55
CA TRP A 253 -6.89 0.85 -9.58
C TRP A 253 -6.14 0.71 -8.25
N LEU A 254 -5.39 1.72 -7.85
CA LEU A 254 -5.02 2.05 -6.49
C LEU A 254 -6.09 2.91 -5.76
N LEU A 255 -6.45 2.50 -4.56
CA LEU A 255 -7.30 3.22 -3.62
C LEU A 255 -6.48 3.54 -2.37
N ILE A 256 -6.67 4.72 -1.80
CA ILE A 256 -6.07 5.13 -0.53
C ILE A 256 -7.12 5.79 0.33
N ASN A 257 -6.91 5.82 1.64
CA ASN A 257 -7.76 6.64 2.49
C ASN A 257 -7.60 8.14 2.16
N ASN A 258 -8.71 8.88 2.24
CA ASN A 258 -8.82 10.30 1.98
C ASN A 258 -8.37 10.68 0.54
N MET A 259 -8.66 9.85 -0.47
CA MET A 259 -8.43 10.21 -1.88
C MET A 259 -9.44 11.26 -2.36
N LYS A 260 -9.24 11.86 -3.54
CA LYS A 260 -10.24 12.72 -4.19
C LYS A 260 -11.01 11.93 -5.26
N ASN A 261 -12.34 12.04 -5.27
CA ASN A 261 -13.18 11.40 -6.30
C ASN A 261 -13.15 12.16 -7.64
N SER A 262 -13.95 11.70 -8.62
CA SER A 262 -14.17 12.38 -9.91
C SER A 262 -14.53 13.85 -9.68
N SER A 263 -15.44 14.15 -8.76
CA SER A 263 -15.91 15.51 -8.38
C SER A 263 -14.91 16.35 -7.57
N ASN A 264 -13.66 15.89 -7.39
CA ASN A 264 -12.61 16.57 -6.62
C ASN A 264 -12.94 16.71 -5.13
N GLU A 265 -13.86 15.90 -4.60
CA GLU A 265 -14.21 15.83 -3.19
C GLU A 265 -13.32 14.82 -2.48
N ALA A 266 -12.85 15.14 -1.28
CA ALA A 266 -12.12 14.19 -0.47
C ALA A 266 -13.06 13.10 0.05
N ILE A 267 -12.75 11.84 -0.23
CA ILE A 267 -13.52 10.67 0.17
C ILE A 267 -12.68 9.73 1.03
N THR A 268 -13.32 9.12 2.01
CA THR A 268 -12.75 7.97 2.72
C THR A 268 -13.01 6.73 1.87
N ALA A 269 -11.96 6.14 1.29
CA ALA A 269 -12.10 4.94 0.46
C ALA A 269 -11.75 3.65 1.21
N LEU A 270 -10.97 3.75 2.30
CA LEU A 270 -10.52 2.62 3.11
C LEU A 270 -10.56 2.98 4.60
N VAL A 271 -11.05 2.05 5.41
CA VAL A 271 -11.11 2.16 6.88
C VAL A 271 -10.67 0.84 7.53
N PRO A 272 -10.23 0.86 8.80
CA PRO A 272 -10.18 -0.35 9.60
C PRO A 272 -11.58 -0.99 9.68
N GLY A 273 -11.67 -2.31 9.55
CA GLY A 273 -12.91 -3.07 9.40
C GLY A 273 -13.19 -3.49 7.95
N GLU A 274 -14.45 -3.77 7.65
CA GLU A 274 -14.87 -4.20 6.31
C GLU A 274 -14.77 -3.06 5.29
N ASN A 275 -14.35 -3.38 4.07
CA ASN A 275 -14.28 -2.43 2.96
C ASN A 275 -14.81 -3.08 1.71
N TYR A 276 -15.72 -2.38 1.02
CA TYR A 276 -16.33 -2.88 -0.20
C TYR A 276 -15.93 -2.01 -1.39
N VAL A 277 -15.59 -2.66 -2.51
CA VAL A 277 -15.25 -2.00 -3.77
C VAL A 277 -16.19 -2.54 -4.85
N GLY A 278 -16.98 -1.63 -5.44
CA GLY A 278 -17.98 -1.90 -6.45
C GLY A 278 -17.49 -1.43 -7.81
N ILE A 279 -17.67 -2.27 -8.83
CA ILE A 279 -17.30 -1.96 -10.22
C ILE A 279 -18.54 -2.09 -11.08
N GLU A 280 -18.79 -1.07 -11.88
CA GLU A 280 -19.80 -1.08 -12.92
C GLU A 280 -19.12 -1.32 -14.27
N THR A 281 -19.61 -2.31 -15.01
CA THR A 281 -19.04 -2.77 -16.28
C THR A 281 -20.12 -3.36 -17.17
N ASN A 282 -20.04 -3.10 -18.47
CA ASN A 282 -20.96 -3.69 -19.44
C ASN A 282 -20.68 -5.18 -19.77
N SER A 283 -19.80 -5.84 -19.01
CA SER A 283 -19.32 -7.20 -19.26
C SER A 283 -18.89 -7.92 -17.98
N GLN A 284 -18.67 -9.23 -18.08
CA GLN A 284 -18.14 -10.04 -16.99
C GLN A 284 -16.65 -9.72 -16.75
N VAL A 285 -16.30 -9.47 -15.49
CA VAL A 285 -14.92 -9.46 -15.00
C VAL A 285 -14.44 -10.90 -14.92
N GLY A 286 -13.27 -11.18 -15.51
CA GLY A 286 -12.71 -12.53 -15.51
C GLY A 286 -12.31 -12.99 -14.10
N ASN A 287 -12.28 -14.31 -13.89
CA ASN A 287 -11.81 -14.98 -12.66
C ASN A 287 -10.34 -14.68 -12.30
N TYR A 288 -9.63 -13.89 -13.12
CA TYR A 288 -8.23 -13.53 -12.97
C TYR A 288 -8.02 -12.13 -12.40
N THR A 289 -9.05 -11.56 -11.76
CA THR A 289 -8.87 -10.33 -10.98
C THR A 289 -8.00 -10.64 -9.78
N ILE A 290 -6.92 -9.87 -9.67
CA ILE A 290 -5.98 -9.96 -8.55
C ILE A 290 -5.85 -8.56 -7.97
N GLY A 291 -5.79 -8.49 -6.66
CA GLY A 291 -5.44 -7.29 -5.96
C GLY A 291 -4.51 -7.55 -4.77
N GLU A 292 -4.12 -6.47 -4.15
CA GLU A 292 -3.41 -6.46 -2.89
C GLU A 292 -4.07 -5.42 -1.99
N LEU A 293 -4.27 -5.78 -0.74
CA LEU A 293 -4.63 -4.86 0.32
C LEU A 293 -3.41 -4.67 1.20
N VAL A 294 -2.97 -3.43 1.33
CA VAL A 294 -1.78 -3.08 2.09
C VAL A 294 -2.18 -2.20 3.25
N TYR A 295 -1.82 -2.63 4.46
CA TYR A 295 -2.05 -1.89 5.68
C TYR A 295 -0.79 -1.92 6.56
N SER A 296 -0.72 -0.98 7.49
CA SER A 296 0.36 -0.88 8.44
C SER A 296 -0.13 -1.19 9.84
N VAL A 297 0.69 -1.90 10.60
CA VAL A 297 0.48 -2.16 12.02
C VAL A 297 1.56 -1.43 12.80
N GLU A 298 1.16 -0.74 13.88
CA GLU A 298 2.12 -0.19 14.82
C GLU A 298 2.70 -1.32 15.67
N VAL A 299 3.99 -1.59 15.50
CA VAL A 299 4.72 -2.64 16.23
C VAL A 299 5.48 -2.10 17.44
N TYR A 300 5.44 -0.78 17.66
CA TYR A 300 5.88 -0.17 18.91
C TYR A 300 4.73 -0.10 19.90
N VAL A 301 5.02 -0.49 21.14
CA VAL A 301 4.06 -0.47 22.23
C VAL A 301 4.74 0.15 23.45
N PRO A 302 4.31 1.35 23.89
CA PRO A 302 4.73 1.85 25.19
C PRO A 302 4.08 1.01 26.28
N TYR A 303 4.76 0.81 27.41
CA TYR A 303 4.12 0.26 28.61
C TYR A 303 2.98 1.19 29.02
N GLY A 304 1.80 0.64 29.34
CA GLY A 304 0.64 1.44 29.69
C GLY A 304 0.85 2.18 31.02
N GLU A 305 0.75 1.43 32.12
CA GLU A 305 0.94 1.95 33.48
C GLU A 305 2.29 1.52 34.09
N ILE A 306 2.75 2.24 35.12
CA ILE A 306 3.95 1.86 35.87
C ILE A 306 3.67 0.55 36.61
N LYS A 307 4.30 -0.54 36.16
CA LYS A 307 4.18 -1.86 36.79
C LYS A 307 5.20 -2.07 37.91
N PRO A 308 4.88 -2.89 38.94
CA PRO A 308 5.79 -3.20 40.04
C PRO A 308 7.10 -3.86 39.60
N PHE A 309 7.05 -4.69 38.56
CA PHE A 309 8.20 -5.46 38.08
C PHE A 309 8.40 -5.29 36.57
N LEU A 310 9.64 -5.44 36.13
CA LEU A 310 9.97 -5.39 34.70
C LEU A 310 9.52 -6.67 33.98
N LEU A 311 9.92 -7.83 34.53
CA LEU A 311 9.79 -9.15 33.91
C LEU A 311 9.64 -10.21 35.02
N GLN A 312 8.94 -11.31 34.75
CA GLN A 312 8.74 -12.40 35.70
C GLN A 312 10.08 -12.98 36.16
N ASN A 313 10.29 -13.07 37.48
CA ASN A 313 11.56 -13.51 38.08
C ASN A 313 12.79 -12.66 37.70
N TYR A 314 12.58 -11.36 37.40
CA TYR A 314 13.68 -10.41 37.31
C TYR A 314 14.31 -10.16 38.69
N PRO A 315 15.66 -10.08 38.84
CA PRO A 315 16.68 -9.94 37.80
C PRO A 315 17.32 -11.23 37.27
N GLU A 316 16.93 -12.40 37.78
CA GLU A 316 17.50 -13.69 37.38
C GLU A 316 17.15 -14.02 35.92
N VAL A 317 15.90 -13.75 35.55
CA VAL A 317 15.40 -13.84 34.17
C VAL A 317 15.44 -12.46 33.52
N VAL A 318 16.02 -12.39 32.32
CA VAL A 318 16.11 -11.15 31.53
C VAL A 318 15.61 -11.32 30.09
N ALA A 319 15.12 -12.51 29.73
CA ALA A 319 14.46 -12.77 28.46
C ALA A 319 13.38 -13.86 28.60
N TYR A 320 12.42 -13.83 27.68
CA TYR A 320 11.48 -14.93 27.47
C TYR A 320 11.77 -15.65 26.16
N ASN A 321 11.60 -16.97 26.18
CA ASN A 321 11.27 -17.75 25.00
C ASN A 321 9.75 -17.94 25.01
N LEU A 322 9.04 -16.98 24.40
CA LEU A 322 7.59 -16.88 24.44
C LEU A 322 6.98 -17.75 23.34
N THR A 323 6.01 -18.60 23.72
CA THR A 323 5.22 -19.39 22.78
C THR A 323 3.83 -18.80 22.60
N TYR A 324 3.40 -18.63 21.36
CA TYR A 324 2.09 -18.06 20.98
C TYR A 324 1.48 -18.85 19.81
N LYS A 325 0.20 -18.60 19.50
CA LYS A 325 -0.52 -19.20 18.37
C LYS A 325 -0.73 -18.20 17.23
N TYR A 326 -0.57 -18.70 16.00
CA TYR A 326 -0.81 -17.96 14.76
C TYR A 326 -2.07 -18.50 14.06
N GLU A 327 -2.95 -17.61 13.60
CA GLU A 327 -4.30 -17.97 13.11
C GLU A 327 -4.28 -18.91 11.89
N TYR A 328 -3.38 -18.67 10.93
CA TYR A 328 -3.43 -19.35 9.62
C TYR A 328 -3.33 -20.88 9.69
N ASP A 329 -2.52 -21.42 10.60
CA ASP A 329 -2.33 -22.86 10.77
C ASP A 329 -2.64 -23.36 12.20
N ALA A 330 -3.10 -22.45 13.08
CA ALA A 330 -3.33 -22.70 14.50
C ALA A 330 -2.13 -23.38 15.21
N THR A 331 -0.91 -23.21 14.69
CA THR A 331 0.28 -23.83 15.27
C THR A 331 0.95 -22.93 16.29
N ASN A 332 1.66 -23.56 17.22
CA ASN A 332 2.50 -22.87 18.17
C ASN A 332 3.76 -22.36 17.48
N ARG A 333 4.02 -21.06 17.63
CA ARG A 333 5.24 -20.37 17.22
C ARG A 333 5.99 -19.89 18.46
N SER A 334 7.28 -19.62 18.31
CA SER A 334 8.11 -19.10 19.41
C SER A 334 8.92 -17.90 18.98
N ILE A 335 9.07 -16.94 19.90
CA ILE A 335 9.88 -15.73 19.73
C ILE A 335 10.69 -15.46 20.99
N ILE A 336 11.81 -14.76 20.81
CA ILE A 336 12.63 -14.28 21.92
C ILE A 336 12.23 -12.83 22.23
N VAL A 337 11.87 -12.59 23.50
CA VAL A 337 11.59 -11.26 24.03
C VAL A 337 12.67 -10.90 25.06
N GLY A 338 13.46 -9.87 24.77
CA GLY A 338 14.63 -9.45 25.57
C GLY A 338 15.95 -9.62 24.83
N ASP A 339 17.05 -9.71 25.59
CA ASP A 339 18.39 -9.90 25.03
C ASP A 339 18.60 -11.37 24.61
N PRO A 340 18.90 -11.66 23.33
CA PRO A 340 19.21 -13.01 22.89
C PRO A 340 20.40 -13.65 23.61
N GLN A 341 21.38 -12.86 24.12
CA GLN A 341 22.50 -13.41 24.89
C GLN A 341 22.05 -14.07 26.19
N ALA A 342 20.90 -13.65 26.73
CA ALA A 342 20.31 -14.27 27.92
C ALA A 342 19.94 -15.74 27.72
N ILE A 343 19.65 -16.15 26.47
CA ILE A 343 19.39 -17.55 26.14
C ILE A 343 20.67 -18.38 26.34
N ASP A 344 21.79 -17.89 25.84
CA ASP A 344 23.10 -18.55 25.95
C ASP A 344 23.59 -18.59 27.41
N GLU A 345 23.25 -17.57 28.20
CA GLU A 345 23.56 -17.47 29.63
C GLU A 345 22.60 -18.27 30.53
N GLY A 346 21.52 -18.85 29.99
CA GLY A 346 20.49 -19.55 30.76
C GLY A 346 19.63 -18.62 31.64
N ARG A 347 19.63 -17.32 31.36
CA ARG A 347 18.89 -16.27 32.08
C ARG A 347 17.58 -15.93 31.40
N TYR A 348 16.87 -16.97 30.98
CA TYR A 348 15.61 -16.86 30.27
C TYR A 348 14.56 -17.80 30.86
N MET A 349 13.30 -17.54 30.53
CA MET A 349 12.19 -18.39 30.93
C MET A 349 11.37 -18.80 29.69
N ASN A 350 10.98 -20.07 29.63
CA ASN A 350 10.00 -20.53 28.65
C ASN A 350 8.61 -20.21 29.21
N ILE A 351 7.83 -19.46 28.45
CA ILE A 351 6.51 -19.00 28.88
C ILE A 351 5.56 -19.04 27.68
N THR A 352 4.27 -19.26 27.91
CA THR A 352 3.25 -19.13 26.88
C THR A 352 2.53 -17.78 26.98
N ALA A 353 1.86 -17.33 25.92
CA ALA A 353 1.09 -16.09 25.98
C ALA A 353 0.01 -16.11 27.08
N ALA A 354 -0.53 -17.29 27.42
CA ALA A 354 -1.48 -17.45 28.53
C ALA A 354 -0.89 -17.31 29.93
N ASP A 355 0.43 -17.43 30.07
CA ASP A 355 1.12 -17.32 31.36
C ASP A 355 1.55 -15.87 31.66
N LEU A 356 1.34 -14.94 30.71
CA LEU A 356 1.67 -13.52 30.87
C LEU A 356 0.76 -12.89 31.93
N ASN A 357 1.34 -12.08 32.80
CA ASN A 357 0.63 -11.37 33.86
C ASN A 357 0.81 -9.85 33.68
N PRO A 358 -0.04 -9.20 32.85
CA PRO A 358 0.10 -7.78 32.53
C PRO A 358 -0.16 -6.86 33.74
N GLU A 359 -0.80 -7.34 34.80
CA GLU A 359 -1.07 -6.53 35.99
C GLU A 359 0.20 -6.27 36.81
N GLU A 360 1.15 -7.22 36.80
CA GLU A 360 2.36 -7.16 37.64
C GLU A 360 3.64 -6.82 36.87
N TYR A 361 3.71 -7.16 35.57
CA TYR A 361 4.95 -7.10 34.79
C TYR A 361 4.82 -6.20 33.56
N ALA A 362 5.76 -5.25 33.43
CA ALA A 362 5.77 -4.31 32.33
C ALA A 362 5.96 -4.99 30.96
N VAL A 363 6.90 -5.94 30.86
CA VAL A 363 7.15 -6.66 29.60
C VAL A 363 5.93 -7.47 29.17
N ASP A 364 5.22 -8.09 30.12
CA ASP A 364 4.02 -8.88 29.85
C ASP A 364 2.87 -8.00 29.31
N ASP A 365 2.65 -6.83 29.92
CA ASP A 365 1.70 -5.81 29.48
C ASP A 365 1.99 -5.33 28.05
N ALA A 366 3.26 -5.08 27.74
CA ALA A 366 3.68 -4.66 26.40
C ALA A 366 3.55 -5.78 25.35
N ILE A 367 3.82 -7.04 25.72
CA ILE A 367 3.65 -8.19 24.81
C ILE A 367 2.17 -8.35 24.47
N LEU A 368 1.28 -8.36 25.46
CA LEU A 368 -0.16 -8.52 25.21
C LEU A 368 -0.72 -7.34 24.41
N SER A 369 -0.33 -6.12 24.76
CA SER A 369 -0.70 -4.93 24.00
C SER A 369 -0.19 -4.98 22.54
N LEU A 370 0.98 -5.58 22.29
CA LEU A 370 1.48 -5.82 20.94
C LEU A 370 0.64 -6.89 20.23
N PHE A 371 0.30 -7.98 20.91
CA PHE A 371 -0.51 -9.05 20.35
C PHE A 371 -1.92 -8.57 20.01
N GLU A 372 -2.50 -7.70 20.84
CA GLU A 372 -3.79 -7.05 20.55
C GLU A 372 -3.71 -6.22 19.26
N LYS A 373 -2.60 -5.48 19.08
CA LYS A 373 -2.28 -4.79 17.83
C LYS A 373 -1.93 -5.74 16.67
N LEU A 374 -1.82 -7.03 16.90
CA LEU A 374 -1.59 -8.05 15.87
C LEU A 374 -2.81 -8.97 15.69
N GLY A 375 -3.92 -8.71 16.38
CA GLY A 375 -5.21 -9.37 16.14
C GLY A 375 -5.71 -10.32 17.20
N GLY A 376 -4.96 -10.53 18.28
CA GLY A 376 -5.39 -11.45 19.33
C GLY A 376 -4.61 -11.30 20.63
N ASP A 377 -4.71 -12.28 21.52
CA ASP A 377 -3.90 -12.37 22.73
C ASP A 377 -2.72 -13.36 22.57
N GLY A 378 -2.59 -13.95 21.38
CA GLY A 378 -1.57 -14.95 21.05
C GLY A 378 -1.79 -16.31 21.69
N TRP A 379 -2.96 -16.58 22.30
CA TRP A 379 -3.26 -17.88 22.90
C TRP A 379 -4.72 -18.33 22.81
N ALA A 380 -5.64 -17.63 23.46
CA ALA A 380 -7.07 -17.91 23.35
C ALA A 380 -7.57 -17.42 21.98
N ASP A 381 -7.12 -16.22 21.61
CA ASP A 381 -7.31 -15.58 20.31
C ASP A 381 -5.92 -15.52 19.62
N PRO A 382 -5.63 -16.38 18.64
CA PRO A 382 -4.38 -16.35 17.88
C PRO A 382 -4.15 -14.99 17.22
N ILE A 383 -2.88 -14.64 16.97
CA ILE A 383 -2.58 -13.40 16.23
C ILE A 383 -2.67 -13.63 14.72
N ASP A 384 -3.02 -12.57 13.97
CA ASP A 384 -3.22 -12.58 12.51
C ASP A 384 -1.92 -12.44 11.72
N VAL A 385 -0.82 -12.12 12.39
CA VAL A 385 0.49 -11.87 11.78
C VAL A 385 1.53 -12.83 12.37
N ASP A 386 2.18 -13.62 11.52
CA ASP A 386 3.31 -14.45 11.95
C ASP A 386 4.54 -13.58 12.22
N ILE A 387 4.96 -13.53 13.48
CA ILE A 387 6.18 -12.83 13.92
C ILE A 387 7.30 -13.81 14.28
N ALA A 388 7.21 -15.09 13.90
CA ALA A 388 8.24 -16.09 14.17
C ALA A 388 9.61 -15.65 13.63
N GLY A 389 10.65 -15.88 14.43
CA GLY A 389 12.02 -15.44 14.10
C GLY A 389 12.27 -13.94 14.32
N THR A 390 11.24 -13.16 14.68
CA THR A 390 11.41 -11.77 15.11
C THR A 390 11.97 -11.73 16.54
N LYS A 391 12.76 -10.70 16.82
CA LYS A 391 13.29 -10.40 18.16
C LYS A 391 12.57 -9.18 18.69
N ILE A 392 11.95 -9.32 19.86
CA ILE A 392 11.36 -8.18 20.56
C ILE A 392 12.39 -7.71 21.58
N SER A 393 13.04 -6.58 21.31
CA SER A 393 13.92 -5.94 22.28
C SER A 393 13.13 -4.89 23.05
N PHE A 394 13.28 -4.88 24.37
CA PHE A 394 12.80 -3.78 25.20
C PHE A 394 13.99 -2.92 25.64
N VAL A 395 13.81 -1.60 25.60
CA VAL A 395 14.77 -0.65 26.15
C VAL A 395 14.21 -0.18 27.48
N SER A 396 14.95 -0.40 28.57
CA SER A 396 14.65 0.31 29.81
C SER A 396 15.03 1.78 29.60
N LEU A 397 14.11 2.69 29.92
CA LEU A 397 14.47 4.11 29.99
C LEU A 397 15.45 4.28 31.15
N GLU A 398 16.75 4.27 30.85
CA GLU A 398 17.78 4.64 31.83
C GLU A 398 17.50 6.06 32.31
N GLY A 399 17.33 6.24 33.63
CA GLY A 399 17.20 7.56 34.24
C GLY A 399 15.84 7.93 34.81
N ILE A 400 14.83 7.04 34.86
CA ILE A 400 13.68 7.29 35.76
C ILE A 400 14.19 7.14 37.21
N PRO A 401 14.14 8.19 38.06
CA PRO A 401 14.62 8.09 39.43
C PRO A 401 13.90 6.97 40.17
N LYS A 402 14.65 6.01 40.74
CA LYS A 402 14.16 4.97 41.68
C LYS A 402 13.75 5.55 43.05
N ALA A 403 13.13 6.71 43.07
CA ALA A 403 12.46 7.30 44.22
C ALA A 403 11.15 7.83 43.66
N ILE A 404 10.02 7.17 43.92
CA ILE A 404 9.20 7.44 45.09
C ILE A 404 8.51 6.12 45.47
N LYS A 405 8.91 5.51 46.60
CA LYS A 405 7.89 4.79 47.39
C LYS A 405 6.75 5.78 47.61
N PRO A 406 5.47 5.44 47.39
CA PRO A 406 4.38 6.38 47.63
C PRO A 406 4.54 6.99 49.03
N ILE A 407 4.86 8.28 49.08
CA ILE A 407 4.91 9.01 50.34
C ILE A 407 3.44 9.19 50.72
N ARG A 408 2.96 8.45 51.72
CA ARG A 408 1.70 8.79 52.40
C ARG A 408 1.87 10.15 53.07
N VAL A 409 1.41 11.21 52.41
CA VAL A 409 1.25 12.51 53.06
C VAL A 409 -0.06 12.46 53.85
N THR A 410 0.04 12.38 55.18
CA THR A 410 -1.12 12.60 56.05
C THR A 410 -1.27 14.12 56.22
N LEU A 411 -2.19 14.71 55.47
CA LEU A 411 -2.62 16.10 55.71
C LEU A 411 -3.37 16.16 57.04
N ARG A 412 -2.71 16.66 58.10
CA ARG A 412 -3.41 17.15 59.30
C ARG A 412 -3.60 18.66 59.12
N VAL A 413 -4.80 19.03 58.70
CA VAL A 413 -5.23 20.44 58.73
C VAL A 413 -5.54 20.78 60.19
N TRP A 414 -4.81 21.73 60.75
CA TRP A 414 -5.18 22.38 61.99
C TRP A 414 -5.61 23.81 61.62
N ARG A 415 -6.84 24.17 61.97
CA ARG A 415 -7.21 25.58 62.12
C ARG A 415 -6.74 26.00 63.50
N GLU A 416 -5.90 27.03 63.57
CA GLU A 416 -5.82 27.86 64.76
C GLU A 416 -6.34 29.25 64.38
N ASP A 417 -7.01 29.87 65.34
CA ASP A 417 -8.11 30.84 65.21
C ASP A 417 -7.87 32.12 64.40
#